data_AF-A0A410Q8N4-F1
#
_entry.id   AF-A0A410Q8N4-F1
#
_cell.length_a   1.000
_cell.length_b   1.000
_cell.length_c   1.000
_cell.angle_alpha   90.00
_cell.angle_beta   90.00
_cell.angle_gamma   90.00
#
_symmetry.space_group_name_H-M   'P 1'
#
loop_
_entity.id
_entity.type
_entity.pdbx_description
1 polymer ?
#
loop_
_entity_poly.entity_id
_entity_poly.type
_entity_poly.pdbx_seq_one_letter_code
_entity_poly.pdbx_strand_id
1 'polypeptide(L)'
;MFIGLFLGICLTILVLFIKLYKNITLFSFKTMAFGIDFFVILFYSIYFFHPNVATKLVEGKLQYLLDAGVGILAVILYGLLILFINDTFPRVSNILNLFITFVGVGIAVPFTIGLLTPVIQFFHQSFTFNGDIVLSQNHMLSLFLKYMVFGIIALPVWRYRMSKLEEF
;
A
#
# COMPACT_ATOMS: atom_id res chain seq x y z
N MET A 1 27.02 -21.27 -39.95
CA MET A 1 27.46 -21.13 -38.53
C MET A 1 26.78 -19.99 -37.75
N PHE A 2 26.13 -19.01 -38.41
CA PHE A 2 25.51 -17.85 -37.74
C PHE A 2 24.08 -18.07 -37.19
N ILE A 3 23.30 -19.00 -37.75
CA ILE A 3 21.90 -19.26 -37.34
C ILE A 3 21.79 -19.81 -35.92
N GLY A 4 22.70 -20.71 -35.51
CA GLY A 4 22.73 -21.25 -34.15
C GLY A 4 23.08 -20.18 -33.11
N LEU A 5 23.99 -19.27 -33.45
CA LEU A 5 24.39 -18.15 -32.60
C LEU A 5 23.26 -17.11 -32.49
N PHE A 6 22.56 -16.83 -33.61
CA PHE A 6 21.38 -15.99 -33.63
C PHE A 6 20.23 -16.56 -32.78
N LEU A 7 19.90 -17.85 -32.93
CA LEU A 7 18.90 -18.53 -32.12
C LEU A 7 19.28 -18.53 -30.63
N GLY A 8 20.55 -18.76 -30.30
CA GLY A 8 21.05 -18.69 -28.94
C GLY A 8 20.87 -17.30 -28.31
N ILE A 9 21.22 -16.23 -29.04
CA ILE A 9 21.01 -14.85 -28.59
C ILE A 9 19.52 -14.55 -28.38
N CYS A 10 18.65 -14.94 -29.31
CA CYS A 10 17.20 -14.79 -29.16
C CYS A 10 16.66 -15.52 -27.94
N LEU A 11 17.10 -16.76 -27.68
CA LEU A 11 16.72 -17.52 -26.49
C LEU A 11 17.19 -16.84 -25.19
N THR A 12 18.39 -16.28 -25.20
CA THR A 12 18.97 -15.61 -24.03
C THR A 12 18.21 -14.33 -23.70
N ILE A 13 17.87 -13.54 -24.74
CA ILE A 13 17.03 -12.34 -24.61
C ILE A 13 15.65 -12.71 -24.07
N LEU A 14 15.02 -13.78 -24.58
CA LEU A 14 13.72 -14.25 -24.11
C LEU A 14 13.76 -14.63 -22.61
N VAL A 15 14.78 -15.38 -22.19
CA VAL A 15 14.95 -15.76 -20.77
C VAL A 15 15.16 -14.52 -19.89
N LEU A 16 15.93 -13.54 -20.34
CA LEU A 16 16.12 -12.26 -19.64
C LEU A 16 14.80 -11.50 -19.50
N PHE A 17 14.00 -11.41 -20.56
CA PHE A 17 12.69 -10.77 -20.52
C PHE A 17 11.74 -11.45 -19.54
N ILE A 18 11.69 -12.78 -19.52
CA ILE A 18 10.84 -13.54 -18.58
C ILE A 18 11.29 -13.27 -17.14
N LYS A 19 12.60 -13.29 -16.86
CA LYS A 19 13.12 -12.99 -15.52
C LYS A 19 12.84 -11.55 -15.11
N LEU A 20 13.01 -10.60 -16.01
CA LEU A 20 12.79 -9.18 -15.74
C LEU A 20 11.30 -8.89 -15.49
N TYR A 21 10.41 -9.45 -16.31
CA TYR A 21 8.97 -9.40 -16.09
C TYR A 21 8.60 -9.99 -14.74
N LYS A 22 9.05 -11.22 -14.43
CA LYS A 22 8.80 -11.87 -13.14
C LYS A 22 9.27 -11.00 -11.97
N ASN A 23 10.46 -10.41 -12.04
CA ASN A 23 10.99 -9.55 -11.00
C ASN A 23 10.19 -8.25 -10.84
N ILE A 24 9.82 -7.59 -11.94
CA ILE A 24 8.97 -6.39 -11.89
C ILE A 24 7.63 -6.75 -11.28
N THR A 25 7.00 -7.83 -11.74
CA THR A 25 5.71 -8.29 -11.22
C THR A 25 5.79 -8.60 -9.73
N LEU A 26 6.81 -9.34 -9.28
CA LEU A 26 6.99 -9.69 -7.87
C LEU A 26 7.30 -8.46 -7.02
N PHE A 27 8.12 -7.53 -7.52
CA PHE A 27 8.38 -6.25 -6.88
C PHE A 27 7.11 -5.40 -6.77
N SER A 28 6.37 -5.19 -7.87
CA SER A 28 5.10 -4.46 -7.88
C SER A 28 4.07 -5.08 -6.93
N PHE A 29 4.00 -6.41 -6.86
CA PHE A 29 3.13 -7.11 -5.91
C PHE A 29 3.58 -6.95 -4.46
N LYS A 30 4.89 -6.93 -4.18
CA LYS A 30 5.43 -6.58 -2.85
C LYS A 30 5.10 -5.11 -2.52
N THR A 31 5.31 -4.18 -3.44
CA THR A 31 4.97 -2.76 -3.26
C THR A 31 3.48 -2.55 -3.03
N MET A 32 2.61 -3.30 -3.72
CA MET A 32 1.16 -3.25 -3.50
C MET A 32 0.76 -3.78 -2.12
N ALA A 33 1.43 -4.82 -1.59
CA ALA A 33 1.15 -5.36 -0.25
C ALA A 33 1.36 -4.32 0.87
N PHE A 34 2.26 -3.35 0.66
CA PHE A 34 2.56 -2.24 1.57
C PHE A 34 2.09 -0.89 1.03
N GLY A 35 1.34 -0.87 -0.08
CA GLY A 35 1.05 0.36 -0.81
C GLY A 35 0.22 1.36 -0.01
N ILE A 36 -0.73 0.86 0.79
CA ILE A 36 -1.54 1.71 1.68
C ILE A 36 -0.65 2.34 2.75
N ASP A 37 0.27 1.58 3.34
CA ASP A 37 1.19 2.08 4.36
C ASP A 37 2.06 3.21 3.78
N PHE A 38 2.63 2.99 2.59
CA PHE A 38 3.45 3.99 1.92
C PHE A 38 2.65 5.24 1.57
N PHE A 39 1.41 5.09 1.11
CA PHE A 39 0.52 6.20 0.82
C PHE A 39 0.21 7.01 2.08
N VAL A 40 -0.17 6.34 3.17
CA VAL A 40 -0.45 6.98 4.46
C VAL A 40 0.80 7.72 4.96
N ILE A 41 1.97 7.08 4.94
CA ILE A 41 3.22 7.68 5.42
C ILE A 41 3.62 8.89 4.59
N LEU A 42 3.51 8.79 3.27
CA LEU A 42 3.79 9.91 2.37
C LEU A 42 2.85 11.09 2.66
N PHE A 43 1.54 10.83 2.76
CA PHE A 43 0.57 11.88 3.06
C PHE A 43 0.79 12.52 4.43
N TYR A 44 0.98 11.71 5.47
CA TYR A 44 1.22 12.22 6.82
C TYR A 44 2.53 12.99 6.91
N SER A 45 3.58 12.49 6.25
CA SER A 45 4.87 13.16 6.21
C SER A 45 4.74 14.55 5.57
N ILE A 46 4.10 14.66 4.41
CA ILE A 46 3.87 15.95 3.75
C ILE A 46 2.95 16.85 4.58
N TYR A 47 1.85 16.31 5.11
CA TYR A 47 0.87 17.06 5.90
C TYR A 47 1.50 17.74 7.12
N PHE A 48 2.39 17.04 7.83
CA PHE A 48 3.10 17.61 8.97
C PHE A 48 4.32 18.44 8.58
N PHE A 49 5.05 18.05 7.53
CA PHE A 49 6.28 18.73 7.15
C PHE A 49 6.02 20.06 6.45
N HIS A 50 5.04 20.12 5.55
CA HIS A 50 4.77 21.27 4.70
C HIS A 50 4.52 22.56 5.49
N PRO A 51 3.51 22.65 6.38
CA PRO A 51 3.22 23.90 7.10
C PRO A 51 4.26 24.24 8.18
N ASN A 52 4.99 23.25 8.70
CA ASN A 52 5.87 23.45 9.84
C ASN A 52 7.32 23.75 9.45
N VAL A 53 7.76 23.24 8.30
CA VAL A 53 9.16 23.27 7.86
C VAL A 53 9.26 23.84 6.45
N ALA A 54 8.63 23.22 5.45
CA ALA A 54 8.84 23.59 4.05
C ALA A 54 8.49 25.05 3.75
N THR A 55 7.33 25.52 4.23
CA THR A 55 6.87 26.91 4.04
C THR A 55 7.72 27.96 4.75
N LYS A 56 8.51 27.55 5.75
CA LYS A 56 9.40 28.44 6.52
C LYS A 56 10.84 28.44 5.99
N LEU A 57 11.22 27.42 5.24
CA LEU A 57 12.59 27.20 4.75
C LEU A 57 12.80 27.74 3.33
N VAL A 58 11.83 27.54 2.45
CA VAL A 58 11.95 27.94 1.04
C VAL A 58 10.61 28.48 0.56
N GLU A 59 10.63 29.39 -0.42
CA GLU A 59 9.43 29.97 -1.03
C GLU A 59 9.12 29.35 -2.40
N GLY A 60 7.85 29.42 -2.79
CA GLY A 60 7.39 29.03 -4.12
C GLY A 60 7.48 27.53 -4.39
N LYS A 61 7.74 27.15 -5.65
CA LYS A 61 7.63 25.76 -6.13
C LYS A 61 8.62 24.78 -5.47
N LEU A 62 9.69 25.28 -4.86
CA LEU A 62 10.69 24.46 -4.16
C LEU A 62 10.14 23.80 -2.88
N GLN A 63 9.10 24.37 -2.28
CA GLN A 63 8.40 23.78 -1.12
C GLN A 63 7.90 22.37 -1.45
N TYR A 64 7.20 22.23 -2.58
CA TYR A 64 6.64 20.95 -3.01
C TYR A 64 7.70 19.91 -3.38
N LEU A 65 8.87 20.36 -3.87
CA LEU A 65 9.99 19.45 -4.13
C LEU A 65 10.57 18.91 -2.82
N LEU A 66 10.68 19.77 -1.81
CA LEU A 66 11.09 19.38 -0.45
C LEU A 66 10.09 18.41 0.18
N ASP A 67 8.79 18.69 0.06
CA ASP A 67 7.73 17.80 0.58
C ASP A 67 7.79 16.42 -0.06
N ALA A 68 7.93 16.36 -1.39
CA ALA A 68 8.07 15.10 -2.11
C ALA A 68 9.33 14.34 -1.67
N GLY A 69 10.46 15.04 -1.52
CA GLY A 69 11.71 14.46 -1.04
C GLY A 69 11.57 13.85 0.36
N VAL A 70 10.95 14.57 1.30
CA VAL A 70 10.72 14.09 2.66
C VAL A 70 9.73 12.93 2.71
N GLY A 71 8.66 13.00 1.92
CA GLY A 71 7.69 11.89 1.79
C GLY A 71 8.34 10.60 1.29
N ILE A 72 9.18 10.70 0.26
CA ILE A 72 9.94 9.54 -0.26
C ILE A 72 10.91 9.00 0.80
N LEU A 73 11.66 9.88 1.48
CA LEU A 73 12.57 9.48 2.56
C LEU A 73 11.83 8.76 3.70
N ALA A 74 10.66 9.26 4.11
CA ALA A 74 9.85 8.65 5.16
C ALA A 74 9.39 7.23 4.77
N VAL A 75 8.97 7.02 3.52
CA VAL A 75 8.59 5.70 2.99
C VAL A 75 9.78 4.73 3.01
N ILE A 76 10.96 5.18 2.59
CA ILE A 76 12.18 4.36 2.61
C ILE A 76 12.54 3.96 4.04
N LEU A 77 12.56 4.92 4.97
CA LEU A 77 12.87 4.67 6.38
C LEU A 77 11.88 3.69 7.02
N TYR A 78 10.60 3.83 6.71
CA TYR A 78 9.58 2.90 7.17
C TYR A 78 9.80 1.48 6.65
N GLY A 79 10.07 1.33 5.35
CA GLY A 79 10.36 0.03 4.75
C GLY A 79 11.55 -0.66 5.41
N LEU A 80 12.65 0.09 5.62
CA LEU A 80 13.83 -0.43 6.32
C LEU A 80 13.53 -0.81 7.76
N LEU A 81 12.74 -0.01 8.47
CA LEU A 81 12.39 -0.26 9.86
C LEU A 81 11.52 -1.52 10.01
N ILE A 82 10.55 -1.74 9.13
CA ILE A 82 9.76 -2.98 9.15
C ILE A 82 10.61 -4.20 8.87
N LEU A 83 11.53 -4.11 7.90
CA LEU A 83 12.46 -5.21 7.60
C LEU A 83 13.35 -5.51 8.81
N PHE A 84 13.94 -4.48 9.40
CA PHE A 84 14.77 -4.62 10.59
C PHE A 84 14.01 -5.28 11.77
N ILE A 85 12.77 -4.86 12.03
CA ILE A 85 11.93 -5.47 13.07
C ILE A 85 11.59 -6.91 12.72
N ASN A 86 11.35 -7.21 11.45
CA ASN A 86 11.08 -8.56 10.97
C ASN A 86 12.23 -9.52 11.23
N ASP A 87 13.44 -9.08 10.90
CA ASP A 87 14.65 -9.90 11.04
C ASP A 87 15.06 -10.07 12.50
N THR A 88 14.90 -9.02 13.32
CA THR A 88 15.34 -9.02 14.72
C THR A 88 14.30 -9.64 15.66
N PHE A 89 13.01 -9.36 15.42
CA PHE A 89 11.91 -9.75 16.31
C PHE A 89 10.70 -10.27 15.51
N PRO A 90 10.79 -11.47 14.88
CA PRO A 90 9.76 -11.97 13.96
C PRO A 90 8.37 -12.10 14.61
N ARG A 91 8.30 -12.46 15.89
CA ARG A 91 7.02 -12.51 16.63
C ARG A 91 6.38 -11.12 16.79
N VAL A 92 7.19 -10.10 17.06
CA VAL A 92 6.72 -8.71 17.21
C VAL A 92 6.31 -8.16 15.85
N SER A 93 7.13 -8.40 14.81
CA SER A 93 6.82 -8.05 13.43
C SER A 93 5.48 -8.62 12.99
N ASN A 94 5.21 -9.88 13.28
CA ASN A 94 3.98 -10.54 12.88
C ASN A 94 2.73 -9.86 13.47
N ILE A 95 2.75 -9.56 14.77
CA ILE A 95 1.66 -8.87 15.47
C ILE A 95 1.52 -7.42 14.98
N LEU A 96 2.65 -6.72 14.80
CA LEU A 96 2.66 -5.35 14.29
C LEU A 96 2.06 -5.28 12.89
N ASN A 97 2.46 -6.18 11.98
CA ASN A 97 1.94 -6.25 10.63
C ASN A 97 0.44 -6.57 10.61
N LEU A 98 -0.07 -7.38 11.54
CA LEU A 98 -1.51 -7.62 11.67
C LEU A 98 -2.25 -6.32 12.03
N PHE A 99 -1.74 -5.59 13.01
CA PHE A 99 -2.32 -4.30 13.41
C PHE A 99 -2.28 -3.27 12.28
N ILE A 100 -1.14 -3.11 11.62
CA ILE A 100 -1.00 -2.18 10.50
C ILE A 100 -1.96 -2.58 9.37
N THR A 101 -2.06 -3.87 9.06
CA THR A 101 -2.98 -4.36 8.03
C THR A 101 -4.44 -4.07 8.39
N PHE A 102 -4.82 -4.25 9.66
CA PHE A 102 -6.17 -3.92 10.12
C PHE A 102 -6.50 -2.43 9.92
N VAL A 103 -5.58 -1.53 10.30
CA VAL A 103 -5.73 -0.09 10.07
C VAL A 103 -5.78 0.21 8.57
N GLY A 104 -4.89 -0.38 7.78
CA GLY A 104 -4.83 -0.20 6.33
C GLY A 104 -6.11 -0.61 5.63
N VAL A 105 -6.69 -1.77 5.98
CA VAL A 105 -8.01 -2.22 5.48
C VAL A 105 -9.11 -1.26 5.89
N GLY A 106 -9.08 -0.74 7.11
CA GLY A 106 -10.06 0.23 7.60
C GLY A 106 -10.07 1.54 6.81
N ILE A 107 -8.94 1.92 6.20
CA ILE A 107 -8.84 3.10 5.31
C ILE A 107 -9.18 2.70 3.86
N ALA A 108 -8.62 1.60 3.38
CA ALA A 108 -8.69 1.21 1.98
C ALA A 108 -10.07 0.75 1.54
N VAL A 109 -10.82 0.05 2.40
CA VAL A 109 -12.16 -0.44 2.05
C VAL A 109 -13.14 0.73 1.83
N PRO A 110 -13.32 1.68 2.75
CA PRO A 110 -14.15 2.87 2.49
C PRO A 110 -13.64 3.67 1.30
N PHE A 111 -12.33 3.87 1.18
CA PHE A 111 -11.75 4.62 0.05
C PHE A 111 -12.09 3.98 -1.30
N THR A 112 -11.99 2.66 -1.40
CA THR A 112 -12.31 1.91 -2.63
C THR A 112 -13.80 1.99 -2.97
N ILE A 113 -14.68 1.90 -1.97
CA ILE A 113 -16.13 2.09 -2.17
C ILE A 113 -16.42 3.51 -2.66
N GLY A 114 -15.75 4.52 -2.09
CA GLY A 114 -15.83 5.91 -2.56
C GLY A 114 -15.43 6.05 -4.03
N LEU A 115 -14.31 5.46 -4.43
CA LEU A 115 -13.86 5.46 -5.84
C LEU A 115 -14.82 4.74 -6.79
N LEU A 116 -15.47 3.67 -6.33
CA LEU A 116 -16.45 2.92 -7.11
C LEU A 116 -17.84 3.56 -7.14
N THR A 117 -18.09 4.57 -6.29
CA THR A 117 -19.41 5.22 -6.18
C THR A 117 -19.93 5.73 -7.53
N PRO A 118 -19.14 6.40 -8.39
CA PRO A 118 -19.61 6.83 -9.72
C PRO A 118 -20.02 5.66 -10.63
N VAL A 119 -19.33 4.53 -10.52
CA VAL A 119 -19.66 3.31 -11.29
C VAL A 119 -20.96 2.69 -10.77
N ILE A 120 -21.14 2.64 -9.45
CA ILE A 120 -22.37 2.14 -8.83
C ILE A 120 -23.56 3.05 -9.18
N GLN A 121 -23.35 4.37 -9.18
CA GLN A 121 -24.36 5.36 -9.54
C GLN A 121 -24.87 5.22 -10.98
N PHE A 122 -24.04 4.70 -11.89
CA PHE A 122 -24.49 4.36 -13.25
C PHE A 122 -25.63 3.33 -13.25
N PHE A 123 -25.60 2.36 -12.34
CA PHE A 123 -26.62 1.34 -12.18
C PHE A 123 -27.71 1.70 -11.17
N HIS A 124 -27.36 2.52 -10.17
CA HIS A 124 -28.25 2.91 -9.08
C HIS A 124 -28.09 4.39 -8.75
N GLN A 125 -28.83 5.24 -9.45
CA GLN A 125 -28.66 6.70 -9.44
C GLN A 125 -28.81 7.34 -8.04
N SER A 126 -29.52 6.69 -7.12
CA SER A 126 -29.72 7.16 -5.73
C SER A 126 -28.61 6.74 -4.77
N PHE A 127 -27.63 5.94 -5.20
CA PHE A 127 -26.55 5.49 -4.33
C PHE A 127 -25.60 6.65 -4.02
N THR A 128 -25.41 6.93 -2.74
CA THR A 128 -24.42 7.89 -2.24
C THR A 128 -23.60 7.24 -1.13
N PHE A 129 -22.27 7.41 -1.20
CA PHE A 129 -21.37 6.89 -0.18
C PHE A 129 -20.76 8.06 0.60
N ASN A 130 -21.10 8.14 1.88
CA ASN A 130 -20.68 9.23 2.77
C ASN A 130 -19.38 8.93 3.54
N GLY A 131 -18.63 7.91 3.13
CA GLY A 131 -17.38 7.52 3.80
C GLY A 131 -17.56 6.53 4.97
N ASP A 132 -18.79 6.16 5.32
CA ASP A 132 -19.06 5.18 6.38
C ASP A 132 -19.92 4.01 5.88
N ILE A 133 -19.69 2.84 6.47
CA ILE A 133 -20.40 1.60 6.18
C ILE A 133 -21.36 1.34 7.34
N VAL A 134 -22.63 1.64 7.13
CA VAL A 134 -23.68 1.41 8.13
C VAL A 134 -24.24 0.01 7.95
N LEU A 135 -23.97 -0.88 8.91
CA LEU A 135 -24.40 -2.29 8.89
C LEU A 135 -25.62 -2.54 9.77
N SER A 136 -25.95 -1.62 10.67
CA SER A 136 -27.12 -1.69 11.53
C SER A 136 -27.61 -0.29 11.92
N GLN A 137 -28.89 -0.18 12.26
CA GLN A 137 -29.47 1.05 12.80
C GLN A 137 -28.95 1.36 14.21
N ASN A 138 -28.52 0.35 14.97
CA ASN A 138 -27.88 0.58 16.27
C ASN A 138 -26.41 0.93 16.05
N HIS A 139 -26.01 2.13 16.47
CA HIS A 139 -24.65 2.66 16.26
C HIS A 139 -23.55 1.74 16.81
N MET A 140 -23.69 1.26 18.05
CA MET A 140 -22.67 0.40 18.68
C MET A 140 -22.56 -0.95 17.99
N LEU A 141 -23.71 -1.52 17.60
CA LEU A 141 -23.75 -2.78 16.87
C LEU A 141 -23.17 -2.62 15.46
N SER A 142 -23.46 -1.51 14.78
CA SER A 142 -22.91 -1.19 13.47
C SER A 142 -21.38 -1.05 13.52
N LEU A 143 -20.85 -0.34 14.52
CA LEU A 143 -19.40 -0.22 14.74
C LEU A 143 -18.75 -1.58 14.97
N PHE A 144 -19.33 -2.39 15.85
CA PHE A 144 -18.82 -3.73 16.15
C PHE A 144 -18.77 -4.59 14.88
N LEU A 145 -19.88 -4.66 14.14
CA LEU A 145 -19.94 -5.42 12.88
C LEU A 145 -18.95 -4.89 11.84
N LYS A 146 -18.79 -3.56 11.73
CA LYS A 146 -17.87 -2.92 10.79
C LYS A 146 -16.44 -3.36 11.03
N TYR A 147 -15.98 -3.27 12.28
CA TYR A 147 -14.62 -3.68 12.63
C TYR A 147 -14.43 -5.20 12.57
N MET A 148 -15.48 -5.99 12.84
CA MET A 148 -15.43 -7.43 12.62
C MET A 148 -15.22 -7.78 11.14
N VAL A 149 -15.95 -7.14 10.23
CA VAL A 149 -15.79 -7.31 8.77
C VAL A 149 -14.38 -6.88 8.34
N PHE A 150 -13.89 -5.73 8.81
CA PHE A 150 -12.52 -5.29 8.52
C PHE A 150 -11.47 -6.27 9.06
N GLY A 151 -11.69 -6.85 10.23
CA GLY A 151 -10.84 -7.91 10.79
C GLY A 151 -10.78 -9.13 9.89
N ILE A 152 -11.93 -9.60 9.39
CA ILE A 152 -12.01 -10.74 8.47
C ILE A 152 -11.26 -10.45 7.17
N ILE A 153 -11.41 -9.24 6.61
CA ILE A 153 -10.71 -8.81 5.39
C ILE A 153 -9.21 -8.63 5.63
N ALA A 154 -8.80 -8.19 6.83
CA ALA A 154 -7.40 -7.98 7.17
C ALA A 154 -6.60 -9.29 7.24
N LEU A 155 -7.22 -10.42 7.60
CA LEU A 155 -6.53 -11.72 7.71
C LEU A 155 -5.83 -12.19 6.42
N PRO A 156 -6.50 -12.28 5.24
CA PRO A 156 -5.83 -12.68 4.00
C PRO A 156 -4.76 -11.67 3.57
N VAL A 157 -5.01 -10.37 3.75
CA VAL A 157 -4.05 -9.32 3.42
C VAL A 157 -2.79 -9.44 4.29
N TRP A 158 -2.97 -9.67 5.59
CA TRP A 158 -1.87 -9.84 6.55
C TRP A 158 -1.04 -11.08 6.23
N ARG A 159 -1.69 -12.21 5.95
CA ARG A 159 -0.98 -13.44 5.55
C ARG A 159 -0.14 -13.22 4.29
N TYR A 160 -0.70 -12.55 3.29
CA TYR A 160 0.02 -12.23 2.06
C TYR A 160 1.20 -11.28 2.32
N ARG A 161 1.01 -10.28 3.17
CA ARG A 161 2.05 -9.33 3.55
C ARG A 161 3.19 -10.02 4.31
N MET A 162 2.87 -10.94 5.21
CA MET A 162 3.86 -11.73 5.95
C MET A 162 4.66 -12.64 5.01
N SER A 163 4.00 -13.32 4.05
CA SER A 163 4.72 -14.15 3.08
C SER A 163 5.69 -13.33 2.22
N LYS A 164 5.38 -12.05 1.95
CA LYS A 164 6.29 -11.15 1.22
C LYS A 164 7.50 -10.68 2.04
N LEU A 165 7.38 -10.65 3.36
CA LEU A 165 8.48 -10.38 4.30
C LEU A 165 9.35 -11.62 4.56
N GLU A 166 8.84 -12.82 4.30
CA GLU A 166 9.59 -14.08 4.48
C GLU A 166 10.30 -14.54 3.18
N GLU A 167 9.91 -14.00 2.01
CA GLU A 167 10.50 -14.27 0.69
C GLU A 167 11.92 -13.63 0.50
N PHE A 168 12.76 -13.56 1.55
CA PHE A 168 14.16 -13.10 1.43
C PHE A 168 15.13 -14.26 1.23
#